data_AF-A0A1H3NKB7-F1
#
_entry.id   AF-A0A1H3NKB7-F1
#
_cell.length_a   1.000
_cell.length_b   1.000
_cell.length_c   1.000
_cell.angle_alpha   90.00
_cell.angle_beta   90.00
_cell.angle_gamma   90.00
#
_symmetry.space_group_name_H-M   'P 1'
#
loop_
_entity.id
_entity.type
_entity.pdbx_description
1 polymer ?
#
loop_
_entity_poly.entity_id
_entity_poly.type
_entity_poly.pdbx_seq_one_letter_code
_entity_poly.pdbx_strand_id
1 'polypeptide(L)' 'MTAAGLVLAAGGGRRYGAPKALVAVDGRLLVERAVRTVRDGGCDPVVVVLGAAADEA' A
#
# COMPACT_ATOMS: atom_id res chain seq x y z
N MET A 1 -4.51 -23.18 5.73
CA MET A 1 -5.30 -22.15 5.03
C MET A 1 -4.66 -20.82 5.34
N THR A 2 -4.16 -20.10 4.33
CA THR A 2 -3.63 -18.74 4.51
C THR A 2 -4.76 -17.73 4.41
N ALA A 3 -4.70 -16.66 5.19
CA ALA A 3 -5.67 -15.57 5.10
C ALA A 3 -5.29 -14.65 3.92
N ALA A 4 -6.28 -14.12 3.20
CA ALA A 4 -6.02 -13.06 2.23
C ALA A 4 -5.76 -11.73 2.94
N GLY A 5 -4.78 -10.98 2.47
CA GLY A 5 -4.45 -9.63 2.94
C GLY A 5 -4.98 -8.56 1.99
N LEU A 6 -5.47 -7.45 2.55
CA LEU A 6 -5.98 -6.31 1.77
C LEU A 6 -5.30 -5.01 2.21
N VAL A 7 -4.66 -4.31 1.29
CA VAL A 7 -4.05 -2.99 1.51
C VAL A 7 -4.88 -1.92 0.79
N LEU A 8 -5.52 -1.03 1.54
CA LEU A 8 -6.30 0.08 1.00
C LEU A 8 -5.40 1.30 0.76
N ALA A 9 -4.93 1.46 -0.47
CA ALA A 9 -3.96 2.49 -0.89
C ALA A 9 -4.58 3.57 -1.82
N ALA A 10 -5.90 3.68 -1.86
CA ALA A 10 -6.64 4.54 -2.80
C ALA A 10 -6.67 6.04 -2.44
N GLY A 11 -6.17 6.43 -1.26
CA GLY A 11 -6.36 7.78 -0.71
C GLY A 11 -5.44 8.85 -1.32
N GLY A 12 -6.01 9.97 -1.78
CA GLY A 12 -5.26 11.12 -2.31
C GLY A 12 -4.47 11.96 -1.28
N GLY A 13 -4.46 11.56 -0.01
CA GLY A 13 -3.56 12.12 1.00
C GLY A 13 -3.66 13.63 1.27
N ARG A 14 -4.83 14.26 1.14
CA ARG A 14 -5.04 15.73 1.28
C ARG A 14 -4.33 16.38 2.48
N ARG A 15 -4.41 15.77 3.67
CA ARG A 15 -3.75 16.30 4.89
C ARG A 15 -2.23 16.20 4.85
N TYR A 16 -1.72 15.26 4.06
CA TYR A 16 -0.29 15.04 3.85
C TYR A 16 0.25 15.85 2.66
N GLY A 17 -0.61 16.27 1.74
CA GLY A 17 -0.26 17.05 0.55
C GLY A 17 0.00 16.21 -0.72
N ALA A 18 0.06 14.88 -0.61
CA ALA A 18 0.27 13.98 -1.74
C ALA A 18 -0.32 12.57 -1.48
N PRO A 19 -0.59 11.76 -2.51
CA PRO A 19 -0.98 10.36 -2.37
C PRO A 19 0.02 9.57 -1.53
N LYS A 20 -0.38 9.17 -0.32
CA LYS A 20 0.55 8.54 0.64
C LYS A 20 1.15 7.23 0.14
N ALA A 21 0.43 6.51 -0.72
CA ALA A 21 0.90 5.25 -1.30
C ALA A 21 2.27 5.42 -1.98
N LEU A 22 2.50 6.56 -2.64
CA LEU A 22 3.70 6.88 -3.42
C LEU A 22 4.79 7.61 -2.62
N VAL A 23 4.58 7.85 -1.33
CA VAL A 23 5.60 8.50 -0.50
C VAL A 23 6.73 7.52 -0.23
N ALA A 24 7.96 7.91 -0.55
CA ALA A 24 9.14 7.14 -0.22
C ALA A 24 9.67 7.52 1.17
N VAL A 25 9.93 6.50 1.99
CA VAL A 25 10.70 6.61 3.24
C VAL A 25 11.83 5.59 3.13
N ASP A 26 13.06 5.97 3.46
CA ASP A 26 14.28 5.15 3.32
C ASP A 26 14.35 4.37 1.98
N GLY A 27 14.00 5.05 0.87
CA GLY A 27 14.03 4.48 -0.47
C GLY A 27 12.93 3.45 -0.79
N ARG A 28 11.87 3.32 0.02
CA ARG A 28 10.74 2.41 -0.21
C ARG A 28 9.41 3.13 -0.10
N LEU A 29 8.48 2.84 -1.01
CA LEU A 29 7.15 3.42 -0.99
C LEU A 29 6.37 2.93 0.24
N LEU A 30 5.51 3.77 0.79
CA LEU A 30 4.66 3.37 1.92
C LEU A 30 3.73 2.20 1.55
N VAL A 31 3.26 2.12 0.29
CA VAL A 31 2.44 0.98 -0.17
C VAL A 31 3.23 -0.33 -0.20
N GLU A 32 4.48 -0.30 -0.66
CA GLU A 32 5.37 -1.48 -0.65
C GLU A 32 5.65 -1.94 0.78
N ARG A 33 5.91 -1.00 1.69
CA ARG A 33 6.09 -1.29 3.12
C ARG A 33 4.85 -1.95 3.71
N ALA A 34 3.65 -1.46 3.39
CA ALA A 34 2.40 -2.05 3.86
C ALA A 34 2.19 -3.48 3.31
N VAL A 35 2.43 -3.70 2.01
CA VAL A 35 2.37 -5.03 1.40
C VAL A 35 3.33 -5.99 2.08
N ARG A 36 4.57 -5.56 2.32
CA ARG A 36 5.56 -6.39 3.02
C ARG A 36 5.09 -6.74 4.43
N THR A 37 4.61 -5.79 5.22
CA THR A 37 4.10 -6.06 6.57
C THR A 37 2.98 -7.09 6.56
N VAL A 38 2.04 -7.00 5.61
CA VAL A 38 0.94 -7.95 5.47
C VAL A 38 1.45 -9.35 5.06
N ARG A 39 2.41 -9.43 4.12
CA ARG A 39 3.04 -10.70 3.70
C ARG A 39 3.85 -11.34 4.84
N ASP A 40 4.65 -10.56 5.54
CA ASP A 40 5.47 -11.01 6.68
C ASP A 40 4.57 -11.51 7.83
N GLY A 41 3.32 -11.06 7.90
CA GLY A 41 2.27 -11.56 8.80
C GLY A 41 1.62 -12.88 8.38
N GLY A 42 2.01 -13.48 7.24
CA GLY A 42 1.50 -14.76 6.75
C GLY A 42 0.26 -14.68 5.88
N CYS A 43 -0.14 -13.47 5.44
CA CYS A 43 -1.24 -13.33 4.48
C CYS A 43 -0.80 -13.68 3.06
N ASP A 44 -1.56 -14.56 2.40
CA ASP A 44 -1.37 -14.94 1.01
C ASP A 44 -2.71 -15.43 0.40
N PRO A 45 -3.24 -14.79 -0.66
CA PRO A 45 -2.66 -13.68 -1.44
C PRO A 45 -2.76 -12.31 -0.73
N VAL A 46 -1.99 -11.33 -1.23
CA VAL A 46 -2.13 -9.92 -0.83
C VAL A 46 -2.64 -9.09 -2.01
N VAL A 47 -3.76 -8.40 -1.82
CA VAL A 47 -4.41 -7.55 -2.81
C VAL A 47 -4.25 -6.08 -2.40
N VAL A 48 -3.84 -5.24 -3.34
CA VAL A 48 -3.71 -3.79 -3.13
C VAL A 48 -4.84 -3.09 -3.90
N VAL A 49 -5.57 -2.23 -3.21
CA VAL A 49 -6.62 -1.39 -3.81
C VAL A 49 -6.05 0.00 -4.05
N LEU A 50 -5.87 0.36 -5.32
CA LEU A 50 -5.39 1.66 -5.76
C LEU A 50 -6.54 2.65 -6.00
N GLY A 51 -6.21 3.91 -6.24
CA GLY A 51 -7.20 4.99 -6.39
C GLY A 51 -6.62 6.28 -6.93
N ALA A 52 -6.52 7.32 -6.11
CA ALA A 52 -6.21 8.70 -6.53
C ALA A 52 -4.99 8.91 -7.44
N ALA A 53 -4.03 7.97 -7.44
CA ALA A 53 -2.87 7.94 -8.33
C ALA A 53 -2.59 6.51 -8.81
N ALA A 54 -3.65 5.78 -9.21
CA ALA A 54 -3.54 4.37 -9.60
C ALA A 54 -2.59 4.15 -10.79
N ASP A 55 -2.51 5.12 -11.70
CA ASP A 55 -1.66 5.05 -12.89
C ASP A 55 -0.17 5.38 -12.59
N GLU A 56 0.15 5.76 -11.35
CA GLU A 56 1.49 6.16 -10.90
C GLU A 56 2.13 5.15 -9.92
N ALA A 57 1.39 4.11 -9.51
CA ALA A 57 1.76 3.16 -8.46
C ALA A 57 2.39 1.86 -8.98
#